data_AF-A0A7V8ZRQ2-F1
#
_entry.id   AF-A0A7V8ZRQ2-F1
#
_cell.length_a   1.000
_cell.length_b   1.000
_cell.length_c   1.000
_cell.angle_alpha   90.00
_cell.angle_beta   90.00
_cell.angle_gamma   90.00
#
_symmetry.space_group_name_H-M   'P 1'
#
loop_
_entity.id
_entity.type
_entity.pdbx_description
1 polymer ?
#
loop_
_entity_poly.entity_id
_entity_poly.type
_entity_poly.pdbx_seq_one_letter_code
_entity_poly.pdbx_strand_id
1 'polypeptide(L)'
;MGRVIVQGQTRVLAGEPQTLGGYRRERFVYAPSRGLFRTHRRIGDRVAAGDRIADLAGRTLHATLSGHIRGLTHDGVVVEANAKVIEIDPRINEAAVFCIGERPRRIAAGVLYAIEHSG
;
A
#
# COMPACT_ATOMS: atom_id res chain seq x y z
N MET A 1 36.24 -19.78 -0.69
CA MET A 1 35.01 -20.05 -1.48
C MET A 1 33.84 -19.49 -0.68
N GLY A 2 33.17 -18.44 -1.17
CA GLY A 2 32.07 -17.75 -0.47
C GLY A 2 32.24 -16.23 -0.51
N ARG A 3 31.76 -15.60 -1.57
CA ARG A 3 32.12 -14.25 -2.04
C ARG A 3 31.22 -13.17 -1.40
N VAL A 4 31.85 -12.09 -0.93
CA VAL A 4 31.26 -10.80 -0.48
C VAL A 4 30.47 -10.11 -1.61
N ILE A 5 29.48 -9.26 -1.27
CA ILE A 5 29.06 -7.99 -1.94
C ILE A 5 27.64 -7.61 -1.42
N VAL A 6 27.28 -6.43 -0.88
CA VAL A 6 27.95 -5.17 -0.51
C VAL A 6 27.18 -4.57 0.69
N GLN A 7 27.90 -3.95 1.62
CA GLN A 7 27.37 -3.04 2.64
C GLN A 7 26.65 -1.83 2.02
N GLY A 8 25.61 -1.32 2.70
CA GLY A 8 25.18 0.06 2.52
C GLY A 8 23.76 0.37 3.01
N GLN A 9 23.66 0.85 4.26
CA GLN A 9 22.63 1.80 4.76
C GLN A 9 21.17 1.28 4.87
N THR A 10 20.36 1.50 5.92
CA THR A 10 20.46 2.24 7.18
C THR A 10 19.47 1.58 8.16
N ARG A 11 19.91 1.37 9.40
CA ARG A 11 19.16 1.14 10.65
C ARG A 11 17.64 0.89 10.50
N VAL A 12 17.24 -0.36 10.70
CA VAL A 12 15.85 -0.84 10.79
C VAL A 12 15.07 0.00 11.81
N LEU A 13 14.15 0.85 11.33
CA LEU A 13 13.03 1.30 12.14
C LEU A 13 12.14 0.07 12.39
N ALA A 14 12.38 -0.56 13.54
CA ALA A 14 11.59 -1.66 14.05
C ALA A 14 10.21 -1.13 14.48
N GLY A 15 9.35 -0.90 13.49
CA GLY A 15 7.90 -0.84 13.66
C GLY A 15 7.34 -2.10 13.03
N GLU A 16 7.39 -3.23 13.73
CA GLU A 16 6.82 -4.46 13.21
C GLU A 16 5.33 -4.25 12.89
N PRO A 17 4.87 -4.54 11.66
CA PRO A 17 3.47 -4.37 11.33
C PRO A 17 2.61 -5.31 12.18
N GLN A 18 1.61 -4.74 12.84
CA GLN A 18 0.61 -5.48 13.62
C GLN A 18 -0.19 -6.40 12.69
N THR A 19 -0.53 -7.60 13.18
CA THR A 19 -1.30 -8.60 12.44
C THR A 19 -2.75 -8.14 12.23
N LEU A 20 -3.30 -8.37 11.04
CA LEU A 20 -4.71 -8.11 10.66
C LEU A 20 -5.18 -9.28 9.82
N GLY A 21 -6.22 -9.99 10.26
CA GLY A 21 -6.71 -11.20 9.59
C GLY A 21 -5.67 -12.32 9.47
N GLY A 22 -4.66 -12.38 10.35
CA GLY A 22 -3.56 -13.34 10.29
C GLY A 22 -2.36 -12.92 9.44
N TYR A 23 -2.46 -11.83 8.66
CA TYR A 23 -1.41 -11.35 7.76
C TYR A 23 -0.67 -10.14 8.35
N ARG A 24 0.63 -10.02 8.07
CA ARG A 24 1.48 -8.91 8.55
C ARG A 24 2.02 -8.09 7.40
N ARG A 25 3.13 -8.52 6.79
CA ARG A 25 3.83 -7.77 5.73
C ARG A 25 3.15 -7.95 4.37
N GLU A 26 2.50 -9.09 4.19
CA GLU A 26 1.82 -9.51 2.96
C GLU A 26 0.68 -8.56 2.59
N ARG A 27 0.18 -7.76 3.54
CA ARG A 27 -0.85 -6.74 3.30
C ARG A 27 -0.34 -5.51 2.57
N PHE A 28 0.98 -5.31 2.51
CA PHE A 28 1.58 -4.10 1.95
C PHE A 28 2.22 -4.39 0.58
N VAL A 29 2.04 -3.45 -0.35
CA VAL A 29 2.85 -3.38 -1.57
C VAL A 29 3.84 -2.23 -1.41
N TYR A 30 5.10 -2.54 -1.70
CA TYR A 30 6.21 -1.60 -1.61
C TYR A 30 6.64 -1.14 -3.01
N ALA A 31 7.07 0.11 -3.11
CA ALA A 31 7.61 0.68 -4.34
C ALA A 31 8.93 -0.03 -4.73
N PRO A 32 9.02 -0.73 -5.88
CA PRO A 32 10.25 -1.40 -6.31
C PRO A 32 11.38 -0.44 -6.70
N SER A 33 11.05 0.82 -6.97
CA SER A 33 11.99 1.87 -7.36
C SER A 33 11.37 3.24 -7.08
N ARG A 34 12.19 4.29 -7.10
CA ARG A 34 11.66 5.65 -7.16
C ARG A 34 10.91 5.86 -8.48
N GLY A 35 9.79 6.57 -8.46
CA GLY A 35 9.03 6.81 -9.69
C GLY A 35 7.69 7.52 -9.48
N LEU A 36 7.11 7.94 -10.60
CA LEU A 36 5.73 8.44 -10.64
C LEU A 36 4.76 7.29 -10.40
N PHE A 37 3.97 7.39 -9.33
CA PHE A 37 2.93 6.44 -8.98
C PHE A 37 1.62 6.84 -9.67
N ARG A 38 0.97 5.89 -10.35
CA ARG A 38 -0.31 6.07 -11.04
C ARG A 38 -1.30 5.01 -10.66
N THR A 39 -2.55 5.38 -10.40
CA THR A 39 -3.61 4.43 -10.09
C THR A 39 -4.99 5.00 -10.43
N HIS A 40 -5.90 4.11 -10.84
CA HIS A 40 -7.32 4.42 -10.97
C HIS A 40 -8.16 3.81 -9.84
N ARG A 41 -7.51 3.08 -8.91
CA ARG A 41 -8.16 2.47 -7.77
C ARG A 41 -8.40 3.47 -6.65
N ARG A 42 -9.29 3.11 -5.73
CA ARG A 42 -9.63 3.92 -4.55
C ARG A 42 -9.57 3.06 -3.30
N ILE A 43 -9.38 3.73 -2.16
CA ILE A 43 -9.60 3.10 -0.85
C ILE A 43 -11.05 2.59 -0.79
N GLY A 44 -11.22 1.36 -0.34
CA GLY A 44 -12.49 0.63 -0.32
C GLY A 44 -12.73 -0.27 -1.53
N ASP A 45 -11.95 -0.16 -2.60
CA ASP A 45 -12.08 -1.06 -3.76
C ASP A 45 -11.73 -2.50 -3.36
N ARG A 46 -12.53 -3.45 -3.83
CA ARG A 46 -12.24 -4.88 -3.71
C ARG A 46 -11.21 -5.30 -4.76
N VAL A 47 -10.24 -6.10 -4.35
CA VAL A 47 -9.21 -6.69 -5.22
C VAL A 47 -9.05 -8.18 -4.93
N ALA A 48 -8.76 -8.96 -5.96
CA ALA A 48 -8.26 -10.32 -5.85
C ALA A 48 -6.73 -10.33 -5.87
N ALA A 49 -6.10 -11.34 -5.27
CA ALA A 49 -4.67 -11.56 -5.39
C ALA A 49 -4.25 -11.62 -6.88
N GLY A 50 -3.22 -10.87 -7.25
CA GLY A 50 -2.76 -10.73 -8.64
C GLY A 50 -3.44 -9.60 -9.44
N ASP A 51 -4.51 -8.98 -8.94
CA ASP A 51 -5.14 -7.85 -9.63
C ASP A 51 -4.17 -6.68 -9.80
N ARG A 52 -4.25 -6.01 -10.95
CA ARG A 52 -3.51 -4.76 -11.18
C ARG A 52 -4.13 -3.63 -10.34
N ILE A 53 -3.28 -2.93 -9.58
CA ILE A 53 -3.69 -1.82 -8.71
C ILE A 53 -3.15 -0.50 -9.23
N ALA A 54 -1.87 -0.45 -9.59
CA ALA A 54 -1.16 0.78 -9.91
C ALA A 54 -0.02 0.52 -10.90
N ASP A 55 0.53 1.59 -11.46
CA ASP A 55 1.79 1.58 -12.19
C ASP A 55 2.78 2.51 -11.50
N LEU A 56 4.05 2.10 -11.43
CA LEU A 56 5.15 2.86 -10.88
C LEU A 56 6.33 2.84 -11.85
N ALA A 57 6.68 4.00 -12.39
CA ALA A 57 7.75 4.11 -13.39
C ALA A 57 7.63 3.08 -14.54
N GLY A 58 6.40 2.84 -15.03
CA GLY A 58 6.12 1.88 -16.10
C GLY A 58 6.06 0.41 -15.67
N ARG A 59 6.19 0.11 -14.36
CA ARG A 59 5.99 -1.24 -13.81
C ARG A 59 4.65 -1.35 -13.11
N THR A 60 3.87 -2.35 -13.50
CA THR A 60 2.59 -2.64 -12.86
C THR A 60 2.78 -3.25 -11.47
N LEU A 61 2.05 -2.74 -10.50
CA LEU A 61 1.95 -3.22 -9.14
C LEU A 61 0.66 -4.02 -8.97
N HIS A 62 0.80 -5.20 -8.39
CA HIS A 62 -0.27 -6.17 -8.22
C HIS A 62 -0.69 -6.30 -6.76
N ALA A 63 -1.94 -6.66 -6.53
CA ALA A 63 -2.45 -7.06 -5.24
C ALA A 63 -1.69 -8.31 -4.74
N THR A 64 -1.12 -8.24 -3.55
CA THR A 64 -0.42 -9.36 -2.90
C THR A 64 -1.38 -10.39 -2.30
N LEU A 65 -2.61 -9.98 -2.00
CA LEU A 65 -3.67 -10.82 -1.46
C LEU A 65 -5.05 -10.27 -1.83
N SER A 66 -6.09 -11.10 -1.70
CA SER A 66 -7.47 -10.68 -1.92
C SER A 66 -7.99 -9.90 -0.70
N GLY A 67 -8.75 -8.83 -0.94
CA GLY A 67 -9.23 -7.97 0.15
C GLY A 67 -9.86 -6.67 -0.33
N HIS A 68 -9.87 -5.67 0.56
CA HIS A 68 -10.21 -4.29 0.23
C HIS A 68 -8.97 -3.40 0.35
N ILE A 69 -8.79 -2.45 -0.55
CA ILE A 69 -7.72 -1.45 -0.43
C ILE A 69 -8.02 -0.56 0.78
N ARG A 70 -7.13 -0.54 1.78
CA ARG A 70 -7.26 0.27 3.00
C ARG A 70 -6.34 1.49 2.97
N GLY A 71 -5.15 1.34 2.41
CA GLY A 71 -4.18 2.41 2.21
C GLY A 71 -3.76 2.49 0.74
N LEU A 72 -3.69 3.69 0.19
CA LEU A 72 -3.31 3.91 -1.19
C LEU A 72 -2.61 5.28 -1.33
N THR A 73 -1.42 5.30 -1.92
CA THR A 73 -0.75 6.54 -2.29
C THR A 73 -1.56 7.33 -3.32
N HIS A 74 -1.51 8.66 -3.22
CA HIS A 74 -2.22 9.54 -4.16
C HIS A 74 -1.72 9.35 -5.61
N ASP A 75 -2.63 9.44 -6.57
CA ASP A 75 -2.26 9.40 -7.99
C ASP A 75 -1.35 10.59 -8.36
N GLY A 76 -0.34 10.35 -9.18
CA GLY A 76 0.47 11.42 -9.77
C GLY A 76 1.59 11.95 -8.89
N VAL A 77 1.88 11.33 -7.75
CA VAL A 77 3.01 11.70 -6.89
C VAL A 77 4.24 10.85 -7.19
N VAL A 78 5.42 11.43 -6.97
CA VAL A 78 6.68 10.67 -6.98
C VAL A 78 6.87 10.02 -5.61
N VAL A 79 7.11 8.70 -5.60
CA VAL A 79 7.44 7.95 -4.38
C VAL A 79 8.88 7.47 -4.42
N GLU A 80 9.49 7.31 -3.25
CA GLU A 80 10.83 6.73 -3.10
C GLU A 80 10.78 5.20 -3.10
N ALA A 81 11.92 4.56 -3.43
CA ALA A 81 12.05 3.11 -3.36
C ALA A 81 11.79 2.60 -1.94
N ASN A 82 11.17 1.42 -1.82
CA ASN A 82 10.74 0.80 -0.56
C ASN A 82 9.69 1.59 0.25
N ALA A 83 9.11 2.66 -0.31
CA ALA A 83 7.93 3.27 0.28
C ALA A 83 6.75 2.29 0.24
N LYS A 84 5.92 2.26 1.30
CA LYS A 84 4.63 1.57 1.28
C LYS A 84 3.67 2.39 0.41
N VAL A 85 3.11 1.77 -0.62
CA VAL A 85 2.24 2.49 -1.56
C VAL A 85 0.81 1.96 -1.61
N ILE A 86 0.61 0.72 -1.17
CA ILE A 86 -0.72 0.08 -1.08
C ILE A 86 -0.76 -0.74 0.22
N GLU A 87 -1.90 -0.71 0.92
CA GLU A 87 -2.25 -1.64 1.99
C GLU A 87 -3.61 -2.29 1.68
N ILE A 88 -3.68 -3.61 1.81
CA ILE A 88 -4.88 -4.42 1.57
C ILE A 88 -5.35 -5.03 2.89
N ASP A 89 -6.63 -4.87 3.19
CA ASP A 89 -7.32 -5.51 4.31
C ASP A 89 -7.89 -6.88 3.86
N PRO A 90 -7.33 -8.02 4.32
CA PRO A 90 -7.72 -9.37 3.91
C PRO A 90 -9.07 -9.81 4.50
N ARG A 91 -9.71 -9.03 5.37
CA ARG A 91 -10.89 -9.43 6.13
C ARG A 91 -12.17 -9.36 5.28
N ILE A 92 -12.19 -10.12 4.18
CA ILE A 92 -13.27 -10.14 3.18
C ILE A 92 -14.64 -10.49 3.79
N ASN A 93 -14.68 -11.26 4.89
CA ASN A 93 -15.92 -11.83 5.46
C ASN A 93 -16.13 -11.62 6.98
N GLU A 94 -15.31 -10.84 7.68
CA GLU A 94 -15.63 -10.50 9.09
C GLU A 94 -16.77 -9.46 9.19
N ALA A 95 -17.20 -8.92 8.05
CA ALA A 95 -18.29 -7.95 7.90
C ALA A 95 -19.71 -8.55 7.87
N ALA A 96 -19.95 -9.73 8.45
CA ALA A 96 -21.29 -10.04 8.96
C ALA A 96 -21.67 -9.12 10.14
N VAL A 97 -20.71 -8.36 10.70
CA VAL A 97 -20.94 -7.47 11.86
C VAL A 97 -21.00 -5.98 11.50
N PHE A 98 -20.65 -5.55 10.29
CA PHE A 98 -20.91 -4.16 9.90
C PHE A 98 -21.36 -4.09 8.44
N CYS A 99 -22.67 -3.92 8.29
CA CYS A 99 -23.34 -3.45 7.11
C CYS A 99 -22.64 -2.19 6.57
N ILE A 100 -21.67 -2.34 5.67
CA ILE A 100 -21.14 -1.26 4.83
C ILE A 100 -21.42 -1.65 3.39
N GLY A 101 -22.71 -1.79 3.09
CA GLY A 101 -23.23 -1.45 1.79
C GLY A 101 -23.13 0.07 1.60
N GLU A 102 -22.60 0.48 0.45
CA GLU A 102 -22.86 1.80 -0.17
C GLU A 102 -22.46 3.11 0.56
N ARG A 103 -21.56 3.13 1.56
CA ARG A 103 -21.23 4.40 2.26
C ARG A 103 -19.77 4.85 2.55
N PRO A 104 -18.66 4.23 2.09
CA PRO A 104 -17.34 4.87 2.20
C PRO A 104 -16.99 5.86 1.09
N ARG A 105 -17.87 6.08 0.08
CA ARG A 105 -17.59 6.97 -1.06
C ARG A 105 -17.32 8.44 -0.67
N ARG A 106 -17.48 8.83 0.61
CA ARG A 106 -17.40 10.22 1.06
C ARG A 106 -16.19 10.61 1.93
N ILE A 107 -15.26 9.72 2.24
CA ILE A 107 -14.07 10.09 3.05
C ILE A 107 -12.79 9.58 2.38
N ALA A 108 -12.40 10.22 1.27
CA ALA A 108 -11.04 10.12 0.72
C ALA A 108 -10.63 11.43 0.03
N ALA A 109 -11.13 12.56 0.54
CA ALA A 109 -10.65 13.90 0.20
C ALA A 109 -10.14 14.51 1.52
N GLY A 110 -8.84 14.41 1.76
CA GLY A 110 -8.23 15.08 2.91
C GLY A 110 -7.11 14.32 3.61
N VAL A 111 -6.00 14.03 2.91
CA VAL A 111 -4.65 14.11 3.51
C VAL A 111 -3.68 14.59 2.40
N LEU A 112 -3.84 15.84 1.96
CA LEU A 112 -2.85 16.56 1.15
C LEU A 112 -2.32 17.79 1.89
N TYR A 113 -2.19 17.72 3.22
CA TYR A 113 -1.63 18.83 3.99
C TYR A 113 -0.97 18.28 5.27
N ALA A 114 0.27 17.81 5.17
CA ALA A 114 1.07 17.53 6.37
C ALA A 114 2.60 17.45 6.16
N ILE A 115 3.16 17.60 4.95
CA ILE A 115 4.63 17.51 4.74
C ILE A 115 5.17 18.66 3.88
N GLU A 116 4.60 19.86 3.97
CA GLU A 116 5.25 21.08 3.46
C GLU A 116 5.48 22.16 4.53
N HIS A 117 5.23 21.85 5.81
CA HIS A 117 5.45 22.82 6.90
C HIS A 117 6.03 22.16 8.14
N SER A 118 7.17 21.50 7.98
CA SER A 118 8.13 21.35 9.08
C SER A 118 9.42 22.01 8.59
N GLY A 119 9.45 23.32 8.78
CA GLY A 119 10.69 24.10 8.72
C GLY A 119 11.62 23.77 9.87
#